data_AF-A0A1V1I061-F1
#
_entry.id   AF-A0A1V1I061-F1
#
_cell.length_a   1.000
_cell.length_b   1.000
_cell.length_c   1.000
_cell.angle_alpha   90.00
_cell.angle_beta   90.00
_cell.angle_gamma   90.00
#
_symmetry.space_group_name_H-M   'P 1'
#
loop_
_entity.id
_entity.type
_entity.pdbx_description
1 polymer ?
#
loop_
_entity_poly.entity_id
_entity_poly.type
_entity_poly.pdbx_seq_one_letter_code
_entity_poly.pdbx_strand_id
1 'polypeptide(L)'
;MKVIIAIVISTLLTTGEIYSSFNESIKESNLAIFNKEYEKVDEMFNLELRENNLIKEYNVRTEQQPVTISESKAILLVKDMLKTYGYVPRVIEVDHREGNNYVVHAYEIIQDDEKTWHTATIGWYYVDMYTGKIESIF
;
A
#
# COMPACT_ATOMS: atom_id res chain seq x y z
N MET A 1 59.22 -12.57 -8.97
CA MET A 1 59.02 -11.12 -9.03
C MET A 1 59.01 -10.59 -7.60
N LYS A 2 60.12 -9.93 -7.23
CA LYS A 2 60.38 -8.86 -6.22
C LYS A 2 59.52 -8.86 -4.93
N VAL A 3 60.02 -9.30 -3.76
CA VAL A 3 61.09 -8.76 -2.86
C VAL A 3 60.52 -7.78 -1.81
N ILE A 4 60.57 -8.19 -0.52
CA ILE A 4 61.06 -7.51 0.70
C ILE A 4 60.59 -6.04 0.89
N ILE A 5 60.06 -5.63 2.05
CA ILE A 5 60.87 -5.01 3.12
C ILE A 5 60.11 -5.08 4.45
N ALA A 6 60.64 -5.88 5.37
CA ALA A 6 60.54 -5.66 6.80
C ALA A 6 61.31 -4.38 7.16
N ILE A 7 60.79 -3.51 8.01
CA ILE A 7 61.58 -2.72 8.95
C ILE A 7 60.69 -2.39 10.15
N VAL A 8 61.08 -2.97 11.28
CA VAL A 8 60.74 -2.56 12.63
C VAL A 8 61.37 -1.17 12.86
N ILE A 9 60.56 -0.13 13.07
CA ILE A 9 60.97 1.10 13.77
C ILE A 9 59.86 1.33 14.79
N SER A 10 60.01 0.79 15.99
CA SER A 10 60.86 1.32 17.06
C SER A 10 60.26 2.58 17.65
N THR A 11 60.26 2.54 18.97
CA THR A 11 60.01 3.61 19.93
C THR A 11 58.55 4.03 20.12
N LEU A 12 57.96 3.63 21.23
CA LEU A 12 58.13 4.22 22.56
C LEU A 12 57.08 5.32 22.74
N LEU A 13 56.17 5.06 23.69
CA LEU A 13 55.48 6.07 24.51
C LEU A 13 54.62 7.09 23.75
N THR A 14 53.37 6.73 23.49
CA THR A 14 52.20 7.55 23.84
C THR A 14 50.95 6.67 23.95
N THR A 15 51.08 5.45 24.47
CA THR A 15 49.98 4.48 24.65
C THR A 15 49.14 4.74 25.91
N GLY A 16 49.08 5.97 26.41
CA GLY A 16 48.39 6.28 27.68
C GLY A 16 47.01 6.92 27.53
N GLU A 17 46.84 7.86 26.58
CA GLU A 17 45.71 8.82 26.65
C GLU A 17 44.73 8.74 25.46
N ILE A 18 45.15 8.18 24.32
CA ILE A 18 44.29 8.12 23.12
C ILE A 18 43.41 6.85 23.12
N TYR A 19 43.79 5.79 23.83
CA TYR A 19 42.99 4.55 23.89
C TYR A 19 41.84 4.57 24.91
N SER A 20 41.90 5.39 25.96
CA SER A 20 40.79 5.46 26.94
C SER A 20 39.62 6.30 26.41
N SER A 21 39.89 7.47 25.80
CA SER A 21 38.86 8.38 25.29
C SER A 21 38.12 7.83 24.06
N PHE A 22 38.78 7.02 23.23
CA PHE A 22 38.13 6.37 22.09
C PHE A 22 37.21 5.22 22.53
N ASN A 23 37.54 4.51 23.62
CA ASN A 23 36.74 3.39 24.10
C ASN A 23 35.48 3.84 24.87
N GLU A 24 35.54 5.00 25.54
CA GLU A 24 34.41 5.58 26.27
C GLU A 24 33.38 6.22 25.33
N SER A 25 33.83 6.98 24.33
CA SER A 25 32.95 7.55 23.29
C SER A 25 32.25 6.50 22.41
N ILE A 26 32.89 5.33 22.17
CA ILE A 26 32.26 4.19 21.48
C ILE A 26 31.20 3.50 22.37
N LYS A 27 31.36 3.50 23.70
CA LYS A 27 30.33 2.96 24.61
C LYS A 27 29.12 3.89 24.73
N GLU A 28 29.34 5.19 24.85
CA GLU A 28 28.27 6.18 24.95
C GLU A 28 27.48 6.30 23.63
N SER A 29 28.15 6.27 22.48
CA SER A 29 27.47 6.25 21.17
C SER A 29 26.64 4.99 20.96
N ASN A 30 27.14 3.80 21.31
CA ASN A 30 26.37 2.56 21.23
C ASN A 30 25.19 2.54 22.21
N LEU A 31 25.34 3.09 23.42
CA LEU A 31 24.25 3.19 24.39
C LEU A 31 23.17 4.18 23.94
N ALA A 32 23.56 5.32 23.36
CA ALA A 32 22.62 6.29 22.81
C ALA A 32 21.86 5.74 21.58
N ILE A 33 22.52 4.95 20.73
CA ILE A 33 21.88 4.27 19.59
C ILE A 33 20.88 3.22 20.09
N PHE A 34 21.27 2.41 21.08
CA PHE A 34 20.40 1.39 21.68
C PHE A 34 19.17 2.03 22.35
N ASN A 35 19.36 3.05 23.19
CA ASN A 35 18.24 3.73 23.85
C ASN A 35 17.26 4.35 22.83
N LYS A 36 17.78 4.89 21.72
CA LYS A 36 16.94 5.44 20.63
C LYS A 36 16.20 4.38 19.83
N GLU A 37 16.76 3.16 19.71
CA GLU A 37 16.05 2.02 19.12
C GLU A 37 14.93 1.53 20.04
N TYR A 38 15.14 1.48 21.36
CA TYR A 38 14.10 1.10 22.33
C TYR A 38 12.91 2.07 22.33
N GLU A 39 13.16 3.39 22.35
CA GLU A 39 12.09 4.39 22.29
C GLU A 39 11.23 4.25 21.01
N LYS A 40 11.87 3.98 19.86
CA LYS A 40 11.14 3.73 18.60
C LYS A 40 10.32 2.46 18.62
N VAL A 41 10.82 1.39 19.24
CA VAL A 41 10.10 0.12 19.36
C VAL A 41 8.88 0.28 20.26
N ASP A 42 9.01 1.03 21.37
CA ASP A 42 7.89 1.33 22.27
C ASP A 42 6.84 2.20 21.59
N GLU A 43 7.24 3.22 20.81
CA GLU A 43 6.31 4.01 20.01
C GLU A 43 5.59 3.17 18.96
N MET A 44 6.30 2.29 18.26
CA MET A 44 5.74 1.42 17.22
C MET A 44 4.76 0.39 17.80
N PHE A 45 5.07 -0.19 18.98
CA PHE A 45 4.19 -1.10 19.68
C PHE A 45 2.92 -0.41 20.18
N ASN A 46 3.04 0.81 20.71
CA ASN A 46 1.87 1.60 21.13
C ASN A 46 0.99 2.03 19.93
N LEU A 47 1.60 2.30 18.77
CA LEU A 47 0.87 2.55 17.52
C LEU A 47 0.11 1.30 17.04
N GLU A 48 0.76 0.14 17.04
CA GLU A 48 0.13 -1.14 16.66
C GLU A 48 -1.02 -1.52 17.61
N LEU A 49 -0.83 -1.33 18.92
CA LEU A 49 -1.90 -1.51 19.91
C LEU A 49 -3.08 -0.56 19.70
N ARG A 50 -2.81 0.68 19.27
CA ARG A 50 -3.86 1.66 18.96
C ARG A 50 -4.62 1.29 17.70
N GLU A 51 -3.93 0.90 16.63
CA GLU A 51 -4.56 0.42 15.39
C GLU A 51 -5.44 -0.82 15.65
N ASN A 52 -4.92 -1.80 16.39
CA ASN A 52 -5.67 -3.01 16.74
C ASN A 52 -6.89 -2.73 17.62
N ASN A 53 -6.80 -1.78 18.55
CA ASN A 53 -7.96 -1.37 19.37
C ASN A 53 -8.99 -0.56 18.55
N LEU A 54 -8.56 0.27 17.60
CA LEU A 54 -9.48 0.96 16.67
C LEU A 54 -10.20 -0.04 15.75
N ILE A 55 -9.51 -1.05 15.26
CA ILE A 55 -10.12 -2.16 14.50
C ILE A 55 -11.13 -2.91 15.37
N LYS A 56 -10.80 -3.15 16.65
CA LYS A 56 -11.69 -3.86 17.58
C LYS A 56 -12.93 -3.03 17.93
N GLU A 57 -12.79 -1.71 18.13
CA GLU A 57 -13.93 -0.83 18.42
C GLU A 57 -14.84 -0.62 17.20
N TYR A 58 -14.27 -0.57 15.98
CA TYR A 58 -15.04 -0.56 14.73
C TYR A 58 -15.89 -1.83 14.55
N ASN A 59 -15.36 -3.00 14.93
CA ASN A 59 -16.05 -4.28 14.79
C ASN A 59 -17.15 -4.55 15.84
N VAL A 60 -17.35 -3.68 16.84
CA VAL A 60 -18.29 -3.91 17.96
C VAL A 60 -19.55 -3.04 17.88
N ARG A 61 -19.66 -2.09 16.92
CA ARG A 61 -20.80 -1.13 16.87
C ARG A 61 -21.75 -1.24 15.66
N THR A 62 -21.63 -2.24 14.80
CA THR A 62 -22.65 -2.47 13.76
C THR A 62 -23.49 -3.69 14.08
N GLU A 63 -24.74 -3.44 14.46
CA GLU A 63 -25.85 -4.33 14.15
C GLU A 63 -25.68 -4.78 12.69
N GLN A 64 -25.68 -6.10 12.48
CA GLN A 64 -25.20 -6.77 11.28
C GLN A 64 -26.04 -6.42 10.04
N GLN A 65 -25.77 -5.26 9.44
CA GLN A 65 -26.07 -5.08 8.03
C GLN A 65 -25.05 -5.90 7.24
N PRO A 66 -25.49 -6.73 6.29
CA PRO A 66 -24.59 -7.54 5.49
C PRO A 66 -23.58 -6.60 4.79
N VAL A 67 -22.29 -6.88 4.99
CA VAL A 67 -21.21 -6.08 4.41
C VAL A 67 -21.30 -6.20 2.88
N THR A 68 -21.71 -5.11 2.22
CA THR A 68 -21.74 -5.01 0.76
C THR A 68 -20.44 -4.42 0.23
N ILE A 69 -20.03 -4.81 -0.97
CA ILE A 69 -18.94 -4.16 -1.68
C ILE A 69 -19.32 -2.71 -2.03
N SER A 70 -18.31 -1.85 -2.16
CA SER A 70 -18.50 -0.47 -2.61
C SER A 70 -18.67 -0.38 -4.13
N GLU A 71 -19.22 0.73 -4.60
CA GLU A 71 -19.33 1.06 -6.03
C GLU A 71 -17.95 1.08 -6.71
N SER A 72 -16.94 1.66 -6.05
CA SER A 72 -15.56 1.64 -6.55
C SER A 72 -15.02 0.20 -6.70
N LYS A 73 -15.40 -0.71 -5.79
CA LYS A 73 -15.02 -2.12 -5.92
C LYS A 73 -15.74 -2.79 -7.08
N ALA A 74 -17.01 -2.49 -7.32
CA ALA A 74 -17.76 -2.99 -8.48
C ALA A 74 -17.15 -2.53 -9.81
N ILE A 75 -16.78 -1.25 -9.92
CA ILE A 75 -16.08 -0.69 -11.09
C ILE A 75 -14.75 -1.42 -11.33
N LEU A 76 -13.95 -1.64 -10.28
CA LEU A 76 -12.68 -2.36 -10.40
C LEU A 76 -12.87 -3.80 -10.89
N LEU A 77 -13.90 -4.51 -10.39
CA LEU A 77 -14.21 -5.87 -10.81
C LEU A 77 -14.54 -5.94 -12.31
N VAL A 78 -15.39 -5.03 -12.80
CA VAL A 78 -15.74 -4.96 -14.23
C VAL A 78 -14.52 -4.56 -15.07
N LYS A 79 -13.73 -3.59 -14.61
CA LYS A 79 -12.49 -3.17 -15.27
C LYS A 79 -11.48 -4.30 -15.42
N ASP A 80 -11.27 -5.07 -14.36
CA ASP A 80 -10.34 -6.20 -14.37
C ASP A 80 -10.84 -7.32 -15.28
N MET A 81 -12.14 -7.63 -15.26
CA MET A 81 -12.78 -8.58 -16.18
C MET A 81 -12.59 -8.17 -17.64
N LEU A 82 -12.90 -6.92 -17.99
CA LEU A 82 -12.70 -6.38 -19.35
C LEU A 82 -11.23 -6.42 -19.79
N LYS A 83 -10.30 -6.15 -18.87
CA LYS A 83 -8.87 -6.28 -19.12
C LYS A 83 -8.48 -7.71 -19.53
N THR A 84 -9.12 -8.74 -18.98
CA THR A 84 -8.86 -10.13 -19.39
C THR A 84 -9.37 -10.44 -20.81
N TYR A 85 -10.37 -9.69 -21.30
CA TYR A 85 -10.83 -9.74 -22.69
C TYR A 85 -9.98 -8.89 -23.65
N GLY A 86 -8.94 -8.22 -23.14
CA GLY A 86 -7.96 -7.50 -23.96
C GLY A 86 -8.34 -6.06 -24.28
N TYR A 87 -9.46 -5.56 -23.75
CA TYR A 87 -9.91 -4.18 -23.97
C TYR A 87 -10.53 -3.60 -22.70
N VAL A 88 -10.13 -2.39 -22.32
CA VAL A 88 -10.74 -1.66 -21.20
C VAL A 88 -11.24 -0.32 -21.72
N PRO A 89 -12.55 -0.05 -21.62
CA PRO A 89 -13.09 1.20 -22.10
C PRO A 89 -12.64 2.40 -21.28
N ARG A 90 -12.71 3.57 -21.90
CA ARG A 90 -12.34 4.85 -21.27
C ARG A 90 -13.17 5.16 -20.03
N VAL A 91 -14.46 4.85 -20.04
CA VAL A 91 -15.36 5.11 -18.91
C VAL A 91 -15.99 3.80 -18.43
N ILE A 92 -15.92 3.59 -17.11
CA ILE A 92 -16.62 2.52 -16.39
C ILE A 92 -17.15 3.14 -15.11
N GLU A 93 -18.47 3.13 -14.93
CA GLU A 93 -19.13 3.74 -13.78
C GLU A 93 -20.35 2.93 -13.34
N VAL A 94 -20.74 3.10 -12.07
CA VAL A 94 -22.03 2.60 -11.59
C VAL A 94 -23.09 3.61 -12.02
N ASP A 95 -24.03 3.17 -12.83
CA ASP A 95 -25.15 4.00 -13.30
C ASP A 95 -26.23 4.08 -12.20
N HIS A 96 -26.68 2.92 -11.70
CA HIS A 96 -27.63 2.84 -10.58
C HIS A 96 -27.54 1.49 -9.84
N ARG A 97 -28.42 1.30 -8.85
CA ARG A 97 -28.61 0.03 -8.14
C ARG A 97 -29.94 -0.60 -8.54
N GLU A 98 -29.93 -1.91 -8.80
CA GLU A 98 -31.13 -2.69 -9.09
C GLU A 98 -31.16 -3.92 -8.19
N GLY A 99 -32.07 -3.92 -7.22
CA GLY A 99 -32.15 -4.97 -6.19
C GLY A 99 -30.84 -5.09 -5.41
N ASN A 100 -30.20 -6.26 -5.47
CA ASN A 100 -28.94 -6.58 -4.81
C ASN A 100 -27.71 -6.34 -5.71
N ASN A 101 -27.88 -5.64 -6.83
CA ASN A 101 -26.81 -5.43 -7.81
C ASN A 101 -26.48 -3.95 -7.99
N TYR A 102 -25.21 -3.67 -8.25
CA TYR A 102 -24.82 -2.48 -8.98
C TYR A 102 -25.00 -2.73 -10.48
N VAL A 103 -25.58 -1.77 -11.18
CA VAL A 103 -25.63 -1.73 -12.63
C VAL A 103 -24.46 -0.88 -13.11
N VAL A 104 -23.46 -1.53 -13.72
CA VAL A 104 -22.22 -0.89 -14.18
C VAL A 104 -22.27 -0.70 -15.68
N HIS A 105 -22.06 0.54 -16.13
CA HIS A 105 -22.00 0.91 -17.54
C HIS A 105 -20.54 1.10 -17.96
N ALA A 106 -20.14 0.42 -19.04
CA ALA A 106 -18.83 0.54 -19.63
C ALA A 106 -18.98 1.09 -21.06
N TYR A 107 -18.35 2.23 -21.35
CA TYR A 107 -18.54 2.92 -22.62
C TYR A 107 -17.35 3.79 -23.04
N GLU A 108 -17.30 4.08 -24.33
CA GLU A 108 -16.40 5.05 -24.94
C GLU A 108 -17.06 6.40 -25.12
N ILE A 109 -16.24 7.44 -25.08
CA ILE A 109 -16.60 8.78 -25.53
C ILE A 109 -15.93 8.99 -26.88
N ILE A 110 -16.72 8.98 -27.94
CA ILE A 110 -16.27 9.15 -29.32
C ILE A 110 -16.50 10.59 -29.75
N GLN A 111 -15.50 11.17 -30.42
CA GLN A 111 -15.57 12.48 -31.03
C GLN A 111 -15.66 12.31 -32.55
N ASP A 112 -16.76 12.74 -33.16
CA ASP A 112 -16.92 12.69 -34.62
C ASP A 112 -16.30 13.91 -35.29
N ASP A 113 -16.47 15.10 -34.68
CA ASP A 113 -15.90 16.36 -35.12
C ASP A 113 -15.60 17.30 -33.92
N GLU A 114 -15.15 18.53 -34.18
CA GLU A 114 -14.80 19.49 -33.13
C GLU A 114 -15.94 19.80 -32.15
N LYS A 115 -17.20 19.54 -32.52
CA LYS A 115 -18.41 19.95 -31.79
C LYS A 115 -19.33 18.79 -31.42
N THR A 116 -19.24 17.64 -32.08
CA THR A 116 -20.12 16.51 -31.84
C THR A 116 -19.39 15.36 -31.13
N TRP A 117 -19.99 14.95 -30.01
CA TRP A 117 -19.53 13.86 -29.18
C TRP A 117 -20.69 12.90 -28.96
N HIS A 118 -20.42 11.59 -29.00
CA HIS A 118 -21.40 10.58 -28.66
C HIS A 118 -20.77 9.50 -27.78
N THR A 119 -21.60 8.75 -27.08
CA THR A 119 -21.17 7.60 -26.30
C THR A 119 -21.41 6.32 -27.09
N ALA A 120 -20.43 5.41 -27.06
CA ALA A 120 -20.56 4.08 -27.62
C ALA A 120 -20.47 3.07 -26.48
N THR A 121 -21.58 2.39 -26.22
CA THR A 121 -21.64 1.42 -25.14
C THR A 121 -20.87 0.15 -25.51
N ILE A 122 -19.98 -0.26 -24.60
CA ILE A 122 -19.23 -1.51 -24.71
C ILE A 122 -19.95 -2.64 -23.97
N GLY A 123 -20.56 -2.34 -22.82
CA GLY A 123 -21.33 -3.33 -22.08
C GLY A 123 -22.04 -2.77 -20.86
N TRP A 124 -23.01 -3.54 -20.38
CA TRP A 124 -23.69 -3.32 -19.11
C TRP A 124 -23.59 -4.58 -18.26
N TYR A 125 -23.31 -4.40 -16.98
CA TYR A 125 -23.03 -5.50 -16.07
C TYR A 125 -23.80 -5.36 -14.77
N TYR A 126 -24.43 -6.45 -14.35
CA TYR A 126 -24.81 -6.61 -12.95
C TYR A 126 -23.59 -7.03 -12.14
N VAL A 127 -23.37 -6.36 -11.01
CA VAL A 127 -22.39 -6.78 -10.00
C VAL A 127 -23.11 -6.98 -8.68
N ASP A 128 -23.18 -8.22 -8.23
CA ASP A 128 -23.83 -8.57 -6.97
C ASP A 128 -23.11 -7.90 -5.79
N MET A 129 -23.86 -7.15 -4.99
CA MET A 129 -23.33 -6.29 -3.93
C MET A 129 -22.71 -7.09 -2.78
N TYR A 130 -23.00 -8.37 -2.63
CA TYR A 130 -22.53 -9.19 -1.52
C TYR A 130 -21.35 -10.10 -1.91
N THR A 131 -21.33 -10.54 -3.17
CA THR A 131 -20.37 -11.54 -3.68
C THR A 131 -19.39 -10.95 -4.68
N GLY A 132 -19.73 -9.84 -5.32
CA GLY A 132 -18.97 -9.28 -6.44
C GLY A 132 -19.05 -10.11 -7.72
N LYS A 133 -19.97 -11.07 -7.81
CA LYS A 133 -20.22 -11.82 -9.04
C LYS A 133 -20.68 -10.87 -10.14
N ILE A 134 -20.07 -10.98 -11.32
CA ILE A 134 -20.40 -10.17 -12.50
C ILE A 134 -21.26 -10.99 -13.46
N GLU A 135 -22.33 -10.39 -13.96
CA GLU A 135 -23.17 -10.95 -15.03
C GLU A 135 -23.36 -9.89 -16.14
N SER A 136 -23.16 -10.28 -17.40
CA SER A 136 -23.42 -9.38 -18.55
C SER A 136 -24.92 -9.27 -18.77
N ILE A 137 -25.42 -8.05 -18.97
CA ILE A 137 -26.81 -7.80 -19.36
C ILE A 137 -26.99 -8.04 -20.86
N PHE A 138 -25.98 -7.69 -21.65
CA PHE A 138 -25.88 -7.97 -23.09
C PHE A 138 -24.43 -8.15 -23.52
#